data_AF-A0A971F2C9-F1
#
_entry.id   AF-A0A971F2C9-F1
#
_cell.length_a   1.000
_cell.length_b   1.000
_cell.length_c   1.000
_cell.angle_alpha   90.00
_cell.angle_beta   90.00
_cell.angle_gamma   90.00
#
_symmetry.space_group_name_H-M   'P 1'
#
loop_
_entity.id
_entity.type
_entity.pdbx_description
1 polymer ?
#
loop_
_entity_poly.entity_id
_entity_poly.type
_entity_poly.pdbx_seq_one_letter_code
_entity_poly.pdbx_strand_id
1 'polypeptide(L)'
;MQYIDYVTLPWYKKIVVRLTKAAKNLGHNFVALISKIGKFLISAFTGIVGGIKYFFSTFWKGDIRTKLSYLFMGSGCLLRGQIVRGLAFLALQMFYIVYMVSFGWGQLKLFPTLGTATKKEIWDEVNQIYLYEQGDNSMLILLFSVLTIAISIVMFYLYFRNIRMAYENQQLLKAGKKLNTIVDDAREFLDKKLHVTFLSLPTLGVIFFTALPLIFMILIAFTNYDKNHQPPGSLFTWVGLENFRNILSGRDVLATTFKGVLAWTIIWAIFATFSNYILGMLLALMINKKGIKFKSMWRTIFVITIAVPQFVTLLLMSRLLDDRGAVNILLGYLGMGPVKFLTDAAIARVTVIVVNIWVGVPYTMLITTGILMNIPAELYESARIDGAGPYKTFTKITLPYMLFVTTPYLITQFVSNINNFNVIFLLSGGNPLALDYYQAGKTDLLVTWLYKLTVNYQDYNLASTIGIMIFVISAAASLIVYNSSSSAKKEGMFQ
;
A
#
# COMPACT_ATOMS: atom_id res chain seq x y z
N MET A 1 7.98 20.99 30.84
CA MET A 1 9.44 21.23 30.80
C MET A 1 9.66 22.56 30.11
N GLN A 2 10.28 23.52 30.80
CA GLN A 2 10.60 24.80 30.19
C GLN A 2 11.71 24.58 29.14
N TYR A 3 11.79 25.46 28.13
CA TYR A 3 12.76 25.32 27.02
C TYR A 3 14.21 25.24 27.53
N ILE A 4 14.52 25.99 28.59
CA ILE A 4 15.82 26.03 29.24
C ILE A 4 16.21 24.65 29.79
N ASP A 5 15.32 23.98 30.52
CA ASP A 5 15.55 22.62 31.03
C ASP A 5 15.75 21.60 29.91
N TYR A 6 15.07 21.78 28.78
CA TYR A 6 15.19 20.89 27.65
C TYR A 6 16.56 20.99 26.96
N VAL A 7 17.11 22.20 26.85
CA VAL A 7 18.39 22.45 26.16
C VAL A 7 19.58 21.95 26.99
N THR A 8 19.46 21.88 28.31
CA THR A 8 20.53 21.37 29.20
C THR A 8 20.56 19.84 29.29
N LEU A 9 19.52 19.14 28.83
CA LEU A 9 19.49 17.66 28.86
C LEU A 9 20.59 17.00 28.00
N PRO A 10 21.15 15.86 28.45
CA PRO A 10 21.96 14.98 27.61
C PRO A 10 21.19 14.52 26.36
N TRP A 11 21.93 14.27 25.27
CA TRP A 11 21.34 13.96 23.95
C TRP A 11 20.36 12.78 23.96
N TYR A 12 20.65 11.73 24.75
CA TYR A 12 19.78 10.56 24.88
C TYR A 12 18.48 10.88 25.63
N LYS A 13 18.52 11.71 26.69
CA LYS A 13 17.31 12.17 27.39
C LYS A 13 16.45 13.08 26.51
N LYS A 14 17.07 13.92 25.67
CA LYS A 14 16.34 14.72 24.66
C LYS A 14 15.60 13.86 23.65
N ILE A 15 16.17 12.71 23.25
CA ILE A 15 15.50 11.73 22.40
C ILE A 15 14.31 11.13 23.15
N VAL A 16 14.49 10.68 24.39
CA VAL A 16 13.39 10.12 25.20
C VAL A 16 12.26 11.14 25.38
N VAL A 17 12.56 12.41 25.67
CA VAL A 17 11.57 13.49 25.78
C VAL A 17 10.87 13.76 24.44
N ARG A 18 11.59 13.73 23.31
CA ARG A 18 10.98 13.84 21.97
C ARG A 18 10.09 12.66 21.66
N LEU A 19 10.52 11.44 21.98
CA LEU A 19 9.76 10.21 21.77
C LEU A 19 8.51 10.17 22.64
N THR A 20 8.61 10.53 23.92
CA THR A 20 7.44 10.62 24.81
C THR A 20 6.50 11.75 24.40
N LYS A 21 7.00 12.91 23.96
CA LYS A 21 6.16 13.98 23.41
C LYS A 21 5.50 13.57 22.09
N ALA A 22 6.23 12.88 21.21
CA ALA A 22 5.69 12.31 19.98
C ALA A 22 4.63 11.25 20.28
N ALA A 23 4.89 10.36 21.25
CA ALA A 23 3.95 9.33 21.71
C ALA A 23 2.69 9.93 22.34
N LYS A 24 2.84 10.97 23.17
CA LYS A 24 1.70 11.71 23.75
C LYS A 24 0.90 12.45 22.68
N ASN A 25 1.58 12.97 21.66
CA ASN A 25 0.96 13.61 20.50
C ASN A 25 0.42 12.61 19.47
N LEU A 26 0.66 11.28 19.60
CA LEU A 26 0.10 10.27 18.69
C LEU A 26 -1.42 10.38 18.63
N GLY A 27 -2.07 10.43 19.80
CA GLY A 27 -3.52 10.55 19.88
C GLY A 27 -4.03 11.82 19.20
N HIS A 28 -3.42 12.98 19.50
CA HIS A 28 -3.80 14.25 18.87
C HIS A 28 -3.56 14.24 17.34
N ASN A 29 -2.42 13.72 16.88
CA ASN A 29 -2.09 13.65 15.45
C ASN A 29 -3.01 12.67 14.71
N PHE A 30 -3.41 11.59 15.36
CA PHE A 30 -4.38 10.63 14.83
C PHE A 30 -5.78 11.24 14.75
N VAL A 31 -6.22 11.98 15.77
CA VAL A 31 -7.48 12.75 15.71
C VAL A 31 -7.44 13.83 14.62
N ALA A 32 -6.32 14.54 14.48
CA ALA A 32 -6.12 15.51 13.41
C ALA A 32 -6.16 14.87 12.01
N LEU A 33 -5.65 13.63 11.86
CA LEU A 33 -5.80 12.85 10.63
C LEU A 33 -7.27 12.55 10.34
N ILE A 34 -8.01 12.00 11.30
CA ILE A 34 -9.44 11.71 11.14
C ILE A 34 -10.19 12.97 10.74
N SER A 35 -9.89 14.12 11.37
CA SER A 35 -10.47 15.41 11.00
C SER A 35 -10.12 15.82 9.56
N LYS A 36 -8.86 15.65 9.12
CA LYS A 36 -8.45 15.95 7.73
C LYS A 36 -9.15 15.03 6.72
N ILE A 37 -9.25 13.73 7.01
CA ILE A 37 -10.00 12.77 6.19
C ILE A 37 -11.47 13.19 6.12
N GLY A 38 -12.07 13.54 7.26
CA GLY A 38 -13.44 14.07 7.32
C GLY A 38 -13.63 15.31 6.46
N LYS A 39 -12.70 16.29 6.53
CA LYS A 39 -12.73 17.49 5.68
C LYS A 39 -12.59 17.15 4.18
N PHE A 40 -11.72 16.21 3.82
CA PHE A 40 -11.60 15.73 2.45
C PHE A 40 -12.91 15.08 1.96
N LEU A 41 -13.52 14.21 2.77
CA LEU A 41 -14.81 13.60 2.46
C LEU A 41 -15.91 14.64 2.31
N ILE A 42 -15.96 15.65 3.19
CA ILE A 42 -16.90 16.77 3.08
C ILE A 42 -16.66 17.54 1.78
N SER A 43 -15.41 17.84 1.42
CA SER A 43 -15.08 18.53 0.17
C SER A 43 -15.47 17.72 -1.08
N ALA A 44 -15.21 16.41 -1.06
CA ALA A 44 -15.65 15.51 -2.12
C ALA A 44 -17.18 15.50 -2.22
N PHE A 45 -17.88 15.43 -1.08
CA PHE A 45 -19.34 15.47 -1.01
C PHE A 45 -19.91 16.82 -1.51
N THR A 46 -19.34 17.96 -1.10
CA THR A 46 -19.77 19.27 -1.61
C THR A 46 -19.51 19.42 -3.10
N GLY A 47 -18.42 18.85 -3.62
CA GLY A 47 -18.17 18.74 -5.06
C GLY A 47 -19.25 17.95 -5.79
N ILE A 48 -19.66 16.79 -5.24
CA ILE A 48 -20.75 15.96 -5.77
C ILE A 48 -22.08 16.74 -5.75
N VAL A 49 -22.41 17.36 -4.62
CA VAL A 49 -23.63 18.19 -4.48
C VAL A 49 -23.62 19.37 -5.46
N GLY A 50 -22.46 20.01 -5.65
CA GLY A 50 -22.28 21.05 -6.66
C GLY A 50 -22.52 20.53 -8.08
N GLY A 51 -22.02 19.33 -8.40
CA GLY A 51 -22.29 18.64 -9.66
C GLY A 51 -23.76 18.32 -9.87
N ILE A 52 -24.45 17.84 -8.83
CA ILE A 52 -25.89 17.56 -8.85
C ILE A 52 -26.69 18.87 -9.04
N LYS A 53 -26.33 19.94 -8.32
CA LYS A 53 -26.96 21.26 -8.49
C LYS A 53 -26.77 21.79 -9.91
N TYR A 54 -25.57 21.61 -10.48
CA TYR A 54 -25.30 21.96 -11.86
C TYR A 54 -26.19 21.15 -12.82
N PHE A 55 -26.31 19.83 -12.61
CA PHE A 55 -27.16 18.93 -13.40
C PHE A 55 -28.63 19.34 -13.39
N PHE A 56 -29.20 19.72 -12.24
CA PHE A 56 -30.57 20.24 -12.21
C PHE A 56 -30.66 21.62 -12.88
N SER A 57 -29.67 22.49 -12.68
CA SER A 57 -29.67 23.82 -13.31
C SER A 57 -29.62 23.75 -14.83
N THR A 58 -28.87 22.79 -15.40
CA THR A 58 -28.82 22.57 -16.86
C THR A 58 -30.11 22.01 -17.41
N PHE A 59 -30.92 21.31 -16.60
CA PHE A 59 -32.23 20.85 -17.03
C PHE A 59 -33.20 22.03 -17.20
N TRP A 60 -33.22 22.95 -16.23
CA TRP A 60 -34.09 24.13 -16.28
C TRP A 60 -33.66 25.17 -17.33
N LYS A 61 -32.35 25.38 -17.49
CA LYS A 61 -31.79 26.37 -18.43
C LYS A 61 -31.52 25.82 -19.84
N GLY A 62 -31.55 24.51 -20.01
CA GLY A 62 -31.28 23.82 -21.26
C GLY A 62 -32.42 23.98 -22.26
N ASP A 63 -32.07 24.08 -23.55
CA ASP A 63 -33.06 23.97 -24.63
C ASP A 63 -33.58 22.52 -24.76
N ILE A 64 -34.56 22.30 -25.66
CA ILE A 64 -35.15 20.97 -25.85
C ILE A 64 -34.14 19.92 -26.29
N ARG A 65 -33.10 20.32 -27.03
CA ARG A 65 -32.02 19.44 -27.53
C ARG A 65 -31.10 19.01 -26.39
N THR A 66 -30.83 19.88 -25.42
CA THR A 66 -30.08 19.56 -24.19
C THR A 66 -30.91 18.68 -23.26
N LYS A 67 -32.22 18.93 -23.16
CA LYS A 67 -33.14 18.10 -22.36
C LYS A 67 -33.23 16.67 -22.88
N LEU A 68 -33.22 16.47 -24.19
CA LEU A 68 -33.19 15.13 -24.79
C LEU A 68 -31.94 14.32 -24.38
N SER A 69 -30.81 14.98 -24.07
CA SER A 69 -29.59 14.30 -23.60
C SER A 69 -29.75 13.61 -22.24
N TYR A 70 -30.80 13.95 -21.47
CA TYR A 70 -31.10 13.31 -20.20
C TYR A 70 -31.73 11.93 -20.38
N LEU A 71 -32.49 11.74 -21.46
CA LEU A 71 -33.13 10.47 -21.81
C LEU A 71 -32.21 9.60 -22.67
N PHE A 72 -31.68 10.19 -23.75
CA PHE A 72 -30.78 9.51 -24.69
C PHE A 72 -29.44 10.22 -24.71
N MET A 73 -28.42 9.56 -24.19
CA MET A 73 -27.05 10.07 -24.21
C MET A 73 -26.63 10.38 -25.65
N GLY A 74 -25.93 11.50 -25.84
CA GLY A 74 -25.46 11.95 -27.15
C GLY A 74 -26.48 12.69 -28.01
N SER A 75 -27.76 12.68 -27.69
CA SER A 75 -28.81 13.29 -28.54
C SER A 75 -28.65 14.81 -28.71
N GLY A 76 -28.23 15.53 -27.66
CA GLY A 76 -27.89 16.95 -27.75
C GLY A 76 -26.65 17.25 -28.61
N CYS A 77 -25.73 16.30 -28.78
CA CYS A 77 -24.59 16.44 -29.70
C CYS A 77 -25.01 16.08 -31.14
N LEU A 78 -25.82 15.03 -31.32
CA LEU A 78 -26.42 14.66 -32.62
C LEU A 78 -27.21 15.81 -33.24
N LEU A 79 -28.13 16.39 -32.47
CA LEU A 79 -29.01 17.48 -32.91
C LEU A 79 -28.30 18.83 -33.11
N ARG A 80 -26.99 18.88 -32.85
CA ARG A 80 -26.10 20.04 -33.07
C ARG A 80 -25.01 19.77 -34.10
N GLY A 81 -25.09 18.66 -34.84
CA GLY A 81 -24.18 18.33 -35.93
C GLY A 81 -22.93 17.53 -35.53
N GLN A 82 -22.74 17.19 -34.26
CA GLN A 82 -21.64 16.32 -33.80
C GLN A 82 -22.05 14.84 -33.85
N ILE A 83 -22.26 14.32 -35.07
CA ILE A 83 -22.86 12.99 -35.31
C ILE A 83 -22.06 11.87 -34.63
N VAL A 84 -20.75 11.78 -34.88
CA VAL A 84 -19.92 10.67 -34.37
C VAL A 84 -19.90 10.63 -32.84
N ARG A 85 -19.79 11.78 -32.17
CA ARG A 85 -19.80 11.85 -30.69
C ARG A 85 -21.15 11.44 -30.12
N GLY A 86 -22.21 11.93 -30.76
CA GLY A 86 -23.57 11.60 -30.36
C GLY A 86 -23.88 10.10 -30.49
N LEU A 87 -23.46 9.48 -31.59
CA LEU A 87 -23.59 8.02 -31.78
C LEU A 87 -22.75 7.24 -30.78
N ALA A 88 -21.53 7.68 -30.47
CA ALA A 88 -20.67 7.01 -29.49
C ALA A 88 -21.31 6.99 -28.08
N PHE A 89 -21.85 8.12 -27.62
CA PHE A 89 -22.54 8.19 -26.33
C PHE A 89 -23.82 7.35 -26.30
N LEU A 90 -24.57 7.33 -27.40
CA LEU A 90 -25.80 6.52 -27.52
C LEU A 90 -25.46 5.02 -27.50
N ALA A 91 -24.45 4.60 -28.26
CA ALA A 91 -23.97 3.21 -28.25
C ALA A 91 -23.52 2.80 -26.85
N LEU A 92 -22.78 3.67 -26.15
CA LEU A 92 -22.29 3.43 -24.79
C LEU A 92 -23.46 3.26 -23.79
N GLN A 93 -24.52 4.07 -23.91
CA GLN A 93 -25.75 3.89 -23.12
C GLN A 93 -26.43 2.55 -23.43
N MET A 94 -26.58 2.21 -24.72
CA MET A 94 -27.19 0.95 -25.15
C MET A 94 -26.42 -0.27 -24.63
N PHE A 95 -25.10 -0.29 -24.78
CA PHE A 95 -24.25 -1.37 -24.27
C PHE A 95 -24.39 -1.55 -22.76
N TYR A 96 -24.44 -0.45 -22.01
CA TYR A 96 -24.62 -0.52 -20.57
C TYR A 96 -26.01 -1.05 -20.17
N ILE A 97 -27.07 -0.64 -20.86
CA ILE A 97 -28.43 -1.17 -20.61
C ILE A 97 -28.45 -2.68 -20.89
N VAL A 98 -27.91 -3.11 -22.04
CA VAL A 98 -27.81 -4.53 -22.38
C VAL A 98 -27.02 -5.29 -21.30
N TYR A 99 -25.85 -4.78 -20.91
CA TYR A 99 -25.02 -5.37 -19.86
C TYR A 99 -25.77 -5.49 -18.51
N MET A 100 -26.49 -4.44 -18.11
CA MET A 100 -27.24 -4.44 -16.84
C MET A 100 -28.39 -5.43 -16.87
N VAL A 101 -29.13 -5.52 -17.97
CA VAL A 101 -30.25 -6.47 -18.12
C VAL A 101 -29.75 -7.91 -18.22
N SER A 102 -28.68 -8.16 -18.98
CA SER A 102 -28.18 -9.52 -19.23
C SER A 102 -27.38 -10.09 -18.07
N PHE A 103 -26.67 -9.25 -17.30
CA PHE A 103 -25.69 -9.72 -16.32
C PHE A 103 -25.64 -8.86 -15.05
N GLY A 104 -25.40 -7.55 -15.18
CA GLY A 104 -25.05 -6.68 -14.05
C GLY A 104 -26.12 -6.65 -12.94
N TRP A 105 -27.39 -6.51 -13.31
CA TRP A 105 -28.49 -6.45 -12.32
C TRP A 105 -28.66 -7.77 -11.56
N GLY A 106 -28.47 -8.91 -12.23
CA GLY A 106 -28.54 -10.23 -11.60
C GLY A 106 -27.53 -10.38 -10.47
N GLN A 107 -26.28 -9.95 -10.70
CA GLN A 107 -25.21 -10.00 -9.70
C GLN A 107 -25.48 -9.04 -8.54
N LEU A 108 -25.89 -7.79 -8.83
CA LEU A 108 -26.20 -6.80 -7.81
C LEU A 108 -27.37 -7.21 -6.90
N LYS A 109 -28.37 -7.90 -7.45
CA LYS A 109 -29.50 -8.41 -6.67
C LYS A 109 -29.05 -9.44 -5.63
N LEU A 110 -28.05 -10.25 -5.95
CA LEU A 110 -27.50 -11.29 -5.08
C LEU A 110 -26.40 -10.78 -4.14
N PHE A 111 -25.87 -9.57 -4.36
CA PHE A 111 -24.82 -8.99 -3.53
C PHE A 111 -25.13 -8.97 -2.01
N PRO A 112 -26.36 -8.64 -1.56
CA PRO A 112 -26.66 -8.62 -0.12
C PRO A 112 -26.66 -10.00 0.55
N THR A 113 -26.95 -11.07 -0.19
CA THR A 113 -27.01 -12.44 0.37
C THR A 113 -25.78 -13.27 -0.02
N LEU A 114 -25.04 -12.84 -1.03
CA LEU A 114 -23.89 -13.54 -1.64
C LEU A 114 -24.26 -14.94 -2.17
N GLY A 115 -25.47 -15.05 -2.71
CA GLY A 115 -26.07 -16.30 -3.15
C GLY A 115 -27.12 -16.82 -2.18
N THR A 116 -27.91 -17.79 -2.63
CA THR A 116 -28.97 -18.45 -1.85
C THR A 116 -29.06 -19.95 -2.14
N ALA A 117 -28.63 -20.40 -3.32
CA ALA A 117 -28.65 -21.82 -3.69
C ALA A 117 -27.24 -22.40 -3.58
N THR A 118 -27.03 -23.37 -2.69
CA THR A 118 -25.83 -24.20 -2.68
C THR A 118 -25.90 -25.29 -3.75
N LYS A 119 -24.76 -25.86 -4.11
CA LYS A 119 -24.67 -27.03 -5.00
C LYS A 119 -25.55 -28.15 -4.46
N LYS A 120 -26.49 -28.66 -5.28
CA LYS A 120 -27.37 -29.77 -4.93
C LYS A 120 -26.87 -31.06 -5.57
N GLU A 121 -26.87 -32.14 -4.79
CA GLU A 121 -26.65 -33.50 -5.28
C GLU A 121 -28.00 -34.07 -5.70
N ILE A 122 -28.16 -34.39 -6.98
CA ILE A 122 -29.36 -35.02 -7.52
C ILE A 122 -28.95 -36.42 -7.95
N TRP A 123 -29.57 -37.44 -7.35
CA TRP A 123 -29.39 -38.83 -7.76
C TRP A 123 -30.10 -39.05 -9.10
N ASP A 124 -29.35 -39.37 -10.14
CA ASP A 124 -29.92 -39.74 -11.44
C ASP A 124 -30.20 -41.25 -11.44
N GLU A 125 -31.48 -41.62 -11.32
CA GLU A 125 -31.92 -43.02 -11.32
C GLU A 125 -31.60 -43.76 -12.62
N VAL A 126 -31.47 -43.04 -13.75
CA VAL A 126 -31.22 -43.64 -15.08
C VAL A 126 -29.76 -43.99 -15.25
N ASN A 127 -28.86 -43.09 -14.83
CA ASN A 127 -27.42 -43.27 -15.00
C ASN A 127 -26.73 -43.86 -13.76
N GLN A 128 -27.45 -44.03 -12.64
CA GLN A 128 -26.93 -44.51 -11.35
C GLN A 128 -25.71 -43.72 -10.88
N ILE A 129 -25.68 -42.41 -11.17
CA ILE A 129 -24.63 -41.48 -10.79
C ILE A 129 -25.24 -40.26 -10.10
N TYR A 130 -24.49 -39.66 -9.18
CA TYR A 130 -24.83 -38.35 -8.63
C TYR A 130 -24.54 -37.27 -9.68
N LEU A 131 -25.59 -36.56 -10.11
CA LEU A 131 -25.47 -35.34 -10.89
C LEU A 131 -25.37 -34.15 -9.94
N TYR A 132 -24.44 -33.25 -10.26
CA TYR A 132 -24.15 -32.07 -9.48
C TYR A 132 -24.69 -30.84 -10.19
N GLU A 133 -25.78 -30.27 -9.70
CA GLU A 133 -26.27 -28.99 -10.21
C GLU A 133 -25.41 -27.87 -9.61
N GLN A 134 -24.79 -27.03 -10.45
CA GLN A 134 -23.99 -25.91 -9.96
C GLN A 134 -24.89 -24.89 -9.29
N GLY A 135 -24.69 -24.70 -7.98
CA GLY A 135 -25.30 -23.61 -7.22
C GLY A 135 -24.62 -22.26 -7.48
N ASP A 136 -25.04 -21.27 -6.70
CA ASP A 136 -24.44 -19.94 -6.71
C ASP A 136 -22.95 -19.97 -6.34
N ASN A 137 -22.21 -18.94 -6.73
CA ASN A 137 -20.82 -18.75 -6.34
C ASN A 137 -20.63 -17.40 -5.68
N SER A 138 -20.60 -17.38 -4.34
CA SER A 138 -20.44 -16.15 -3.54
C SER A 138 -19.23 -15.31 -3.95
N MET A 139 -18.11 -15.95 -4.32
CA MET A 139 -16.88 -15.25 -4.73
C MET A 139 -17.09 -14.51 -6.05
N LEU A 140 -17.68 -15.18 -7.04
CA LEU A 140 -17.98 -14.56 -8.34
C LEU A 140 -19.06 -13.49 -8.21
N ILE A 141 -20.10 -13.73 -7.41
CA ILE A 141 -21.15 -12.73 -7.14
C ILE A 141 -20.53 -11.48 -6.54
N LEU A 142 -19.67 -11.61 -5.52
CA LEU A 142 -18.99 -10.48 -4.90
C LEU A 142 -18.11 -9.74 -5.92
N LEU A 143 -17.28 -10.46 -6.68
CA LEU A 143 -16.37 -9.89 -7.67
C LEU A 143 -17.12 -9.12 -8.77
N PHE A 144 -18.11 -9.76 -9.38
CA PHE A 144 -18.87 -9.17 -10.48
C PHE A 144 -19.81 -8.07 -10.02
N SER A 145 -20.29 -8.11 -8.78
CA SER A 145 -21.03 -6.99 -8.18
C SER A 145 -20.13 -5.77 -8.01
N VAL A 146 -18.91 -5.94 -7.49
CA VAL A 146 -17.94 -4.85 -7.34
C VAL A 146 -17.54 -4.28 -8.70
N LEU A 147 -17.27 -5.15 -9.68
CA LEU A 147 -17.00 -4.72 -11.06
C LEU A 147 -18.19 -3.96 -11.66
N THR A 148 -19.40 -4.45 -11.46
CA THR A 148 -20.63 -3.78 -11.94
C THR A 148 -20.78 -2.41 -11.28
N ILE A 149 -20.57 -2.27 -9.97
CA ILE A 149 -20.61 -0.97 -9.29
C ILE A 149 -19.56 -0.03 -9.88
N ALA A 150 -18.33 -0.50 -10.11
CA ALA A 150 -17.27 0.32 -10.70
C ALA A 150 -17.62 0.79 -12.12
N ILE A 151 -18.11 -0.11 -12.98
CA ILE A 151 -18.61 0.22 -14.32
C ILE A 151 -19.74 1.25 -14.23
N SER A 152 -20.72 1.03 -13.33
CA SER A 152 -21.82 1.96 -13.10
C SER A 152 -21.36 3.35 -12.68
N ILE A 153 -20.35 3.47 -11.81
CA ILE A 153 -19.78 4.77 -11.41
C ILE A 153 -19.18 5.49 -12.62
N VAL A 154 -18.40 4.78 -13.45
CA VAL A 154 -17.82 5.34 -14.69
C VAL A 154 -18.93 5.76 -15.65
N MET A 155 -19.96 4.94 -15.81
CA MET A 155 -21.13 5.23 -16.65
C MET A 155 -21.90 6.46 -16.16
N PHE A 156 -22.14 6.60 -14.86
CA PHE A 156 -22.74 7.79 -14.29
C PHE A 156 -21.89 9.03 -14.56
N TYR A 157 -20.56 8.94 -14.37
CA TYR A 157 -19.65 10.04 -14.70
C TYR A 157 -19.77 10.47 -16.17
N LEU A 158 -19.77 9.50 -17.10
CA LEU A 158 -19.93 9.76 -18.53
C LEU A 158 -21.32 10.32 -18.88
N TYR A 159 -22.37 9.87 -18.19
CA TYR A 159 -23.73 10.42 -18.33
C TYR A 159 -23.79 11.90 -17.93
N PHE A 160 -23.27 12.26 -16.75
CA PHE A 160 -23.17 13.66 -16.31
C PHE A 160 -22.32 14.50 -17.27
N ARG A 161 -21.20 13.94 -17.77
CA ARG A 161 -20.32 14.63 -18.72
C ARG A 161 -21.01 14.89 -20.05
N ASN A 162 -21.78 13.93 -20.57
CA ASN A 162 -22.58 14.09 -21.78
C ASN A 162 -23.57 15.26 -21.67
N ILE A 163 -24.29 15.37 -20.55
CA ILE A 163 -25.27 16.45 -20.32
C ILE A 163 -24.59 17.80 -20.22
N ARG A 164 -23.50 17.87 -19.45
CA ARG A 164 -22.69 19.08 -19.34
C ARG A 164 -22.16 19.52 -20.70
N MET A 165 -21.68 18.57 -21.51
CA MET A 165 -21.20 18.82 -22.86
C MET A 165 -22.31 19.36 -23.78
N ALA A 166 -23.52 18.79 -23.73
CA ALA A 166 -24.66 19.28 -24.50
C ALA A 166 -25.02 20.74 -24.15
N TYR A 167 -24.96 21.10 -22.86
CA TYR A 167 -25.19 22.47 -22.41
C TYR A 167 -24.04 23.43 -22.74
N GLU A 168 -22.78 23.00 -22.62
CA GLU A 168 -21.61 23.78 -23.05
C GLU A 168 -21.69 24.09 -24.55
N ASN A 169 -22.06 23.10 -25.38
CA ASN A 169 -22.29 23.28 -26.81
C ASN A 169 -23.43 24.28 -27.10
N GLN A 170 -24.51 24.27 -26.33
CA GLN A 170 -25.59 25.26 -26.44
C GLN A 170 -25.08 26.68 -26.20
N GLN A 171 -24.24 26.87 -25.18
CA GLN A 171 -23.69 28.20 -24.86
C GLN A 171 -22.68 28.68 -25.92
N LEU A 172 -21.87 27.77 -26.46
CA LEU A 172 -20.93 28.10 -27.55
C LEU A 172 -21.67 28.56 -28.80
N LEU A 173 -22.74 27.87 -29.20
CA LEU A 173 -23.58 28.28 -30.33
C LEU A 173 -24.27 29.63 -30.08
N LYS A 174 -24.79 29.88 -28.86
CA LYS A 174 -25.37 31.19 -28.48
C LYS A 174 -24.33 32.32 -28.53
N ALA A 175 -23.08 32.02 -28.22
CA ALA A 175 -21.97 32.96 -28.31
C ALA A 175 -21.41 33.11 -29.74
N GLY A 176 -22.05 32.50 -30.75
CA GLY A 176 -21.62 32.57 -32.15
C GLY A 176 -20.34 31.79 -32.46
N LYS A 177 -19.86 30.94 -31.54
CA LYS A 177 -18.63 30.14 -31.73
C LYS A 177 -18.95 28.82 -32.43
N LYS A 178 -18.01 28.36 -33.26
CA LYS A 178 -18.08 27.03 -33.89
C LYS A 178 -17.88 25.93 -32.84
N LEU A 179 -18.56 24.81 -33.02
CA LEU A 179 -18.38 23.62 -32.18
C LEU A 179 -17.10 22.88 -32.58
N ASN A 180 -16.39 22.34 -31.60
CA ASN A 180 -15.20 21.54 -31.86
C ASN A 180 -15.55 20.23 -32.57
N THR A 181 -14.75 19.85 -33.56
CA THR A 181 -14.81 18.55 -34.24
C THR A 181 -13.99 17.51 -33.46
N ILE A 182 -14.21 16.21 -33.66
CA ILE A 182 -13.39 15.16 -33.01
C ILE A 182 -11.89 15.35 -33.32
N VAL A 183 -11.56 15.78 -34.54
CA VAL A 183 -10.19 16.08 -34.94
C VAL A 183 -9.61 17.25 -34.13
N ASP A 184 -10.43 18.27 -33.83
CA ASP A 184 -10.01 19.42 -33.02
C ASP A 184 -9.76 19.01 -31.56
N ASP A 185 -10.63 18.17 -30.98
CA ASP A 185 -10.41 17.63 -29.64
C ASP A 185 -9.18 16.72 -29.60
N ALA A 186 -8.98 15.86 -30.61
CA ALA A 186 -7.81 14.98 -30.69
C ALA A 186 -6.51 15.81 -30.75
N ARG A 187 -6.48 16.88 -31.56
CA ARG A 187 -5.37 17.83 -31.57
C ARG A 187 -5.19 18.52 -30.22
N GLU A 188 -6.27 18.91 -29.55
CA GLU A 188 -6.21 19.53 -28.22
C GLU A 188 -5.64 18.56 -27.17
N PHE A 189 -6.00 17.28 -27.21
CA PHE A 189 -5.47 16.22 -26.34
C PHE A 189 -4.01 15.85 -26.65
N LEU A 190 -3.56 16.04 -27.88
CA LEU A 190 -2.17 15.78 -28.28
C LEU A 190 -1.25 17.00 -28.11
N ASP A 191 -1.79 18.20 -27.93
CA ASP A 191 -1.03 19.43 -27.75
C ASP A 191 -1.24 20.01 -26.33
N LYS A 192 -2.31 20.77 -26.12
CA LYS A 192 -2.59 21.50 -24.87
C LYS A 192 -2.89 20.60 -23.65
N LYS A 193 -3.44 19.41 -23.89
CA LYS A 193 -3.87 18.45 -22.84
C LYS A 193 -3.07 17.15 -22.90
N LEU A 194 -1.84 17.19 -23.40
CA LEU A 194 -0.97 16.02 -23.52
C LEU A 194 -0.79 15.25 -22.19
N HIS A 195 -0.74 15.97 -21.07
CA HIS A 195 -0.69 15.37 -19.73
C HIS A 195 -1.89 14.46 -19.44
N VAL A 196 -3.10 14.80 -19.91
CA VAL A 196 -4.30 13.96 -19.75
C VAL A 196 -4.15 12.68 -20.56
N THR A 197 -3.69 12.80 -21.81
CA THR A 197 -3.50 11.66 -22.71
C THR A 197 -2.50 10.67 -22.14
N PHE A 198 -1.32 11.14 -21.72
CA PHE A 198 -0.28 10.29 -21.13
C PHE A 198 -0.66 9.69 -19.78
N LEU A 199 -1.42 10.42 -18.94
CA LEU A 199 -1.84 9.90 -17.63
C LEU A 199 -3.08 9.00 -17.71
N SER A 200 -3.87 9.07 -18.78
CA SER A 200 -5.12 8.30 -18.89
C SER A 200 -4.90 6.79 -18.77
N LEU A 201 -3.97 6.22 -19.54
CA LEU A 201 -3.70 4.78 -19.54
C LEU A 201 -3.12 4.28 -18.20
N PRO A 202 -2.07 4.90 -17.62
CA PRO A 202 -1.59 4.52 -16.29
C PRO A 202 -2.67 4.66 -15.20
N THR A 203 -3.48 5.73 -15.24
CA THR A 203 -4.54 5.95 -14.25
C THR A 203 -5.61 4.86 -14.33
N LEU A 204 -6.02 4.49 -15.55
CA LEU A 204 -6.93 3.36 -15.75
C LEU A 204 -6.31 2.06 -15.23
N GLY A 205 -5.03 1.82 -15.52
CA GLY A 205 -4.31 0.66 -14.98
C GLY A 205 -4.35 0.59 -13.45
N VAL A 206 -4.11 1.72 -12.76
CA VAL A 206 -4.18 1.79 -11.29
C VAL A 206 -5.61 1.53 -10.79
N ILE A 207 -6.63 2.07 -11.45
CA ILE A 207 -8.03 1.86 -11.03
C ILE A 207 -8.41 0.37 -11.17
N PHE A 208 -8.14 -0.24 -12.32
CA PHE A 208 -8.55 -1.61 -12.61
C PHE A 208 -7.71 -2.66 -11.91
N PHE A 209 -6.38 -2.50 -11.86
CA PHE A 209 -5.48 -3.53 -11.33
C PHE A 209 -5.07 -3.28 -9.87
N THR A 210 -5.35 -2.11 -9.30
CA THR A 210 -5.01 -1.81 -7.90
C THR A 210 -6.24 -1.49 -7.06
N ALA A 211 -7.07 -0.51 -7.47
CA ALA A 211 -8.20 -0.10 -6.66
C ALA A 211 -9.31 -1.15 -6.61
N LEU A 212 -9.65 -1.77 -7.74
CA LEU A 212 -10.73 -2.76 -7.80
C LEU A 212 -10.44 -4.03 -6.98
N PRO A 213 -9.28 -4.71 -7.10
CA PRO A 213 -8.95 -5.86 -6.25
C PRO A 213 -8.85 -5.49 -4.77
N LEU A 214 -8.39 -4.26 -4.47
CA LEU A 214 -8.34 -3.76 -3.09
C LEU A 214 -9.74 -3.65 -2.47
N ILE A 215 -10.72 -3.11 -3.21
CA ILE A 215 -12.11 -3.05 -2.72
C ILE A 215 -12.65 -4.46 -2.48
N PHE A 216 -12.40 -5.38 -3.41
CA PHE A 216 -12.81 -6.78 -3.26
C PHE A 216 -12.20 -7.44 -2.01
N MET A 217 -10.89 -7.29 -1.80
CA MET A 217 -10.20 -7.73 -0.58
C MET A 217 -10.81 -7.10 0.68
N ILE A 218 -11.10 -5.79 0.65
CA ILE A 218 -11.72 -5.10 1.79
C ILE A 218 -13.07 -5.73 2.12
N LEU A 219 -13.91 -6.02 1.12
CA LEU A 219 -15.22 -6.62 1.35
C LEU A 219 -15.13 -8.05 1.91
N ILE A 220 -14.16 -8.85 1.47
CA ILE A 220 -13.92 -10.20 2.02
C ILE A 220 -13.69 -10.14 3.54
N ALA A 221 -13.03 -9.10 4.05
CA ALA A 221 -12.82 -8.93 5.50
C ALA A 221 -14.12 -8.84 6.32
N PHE A 222 -15.26 -8.54 5.69
CA PHE A 222 -16.58 -8.47 6.33
C PHE A 222 -17.44 -9.72 6.08
N THR A 223 -16.83 -10.80 5.57
CA THR A 223 -17.49 -12.09 5.28
C THR A 223 -16.88 -13.23 6.10
N ASN A 224 -17.52 -14.39 6.12
CA ASN A 224 -16.94 -15.64 6.65
C ASN A 224 -16.20 -16.46 5.58
N TYR A 225 -15.65 -15.83 4.53
CA TYR A 225 -14.94 -16.55 3.47
C TYR A 225 -13.62 -17.17 3.97
N ASP A 226 -13.69 -18.45 4.32
CA ASP A 226 -12.59 -19.27 4.81
C ASP A 226 -12.56 -20.64 4.10
N LYS A 227 -11.71 -21.56 4.56
CA LYS A 227 -11.59 -22.92 4.00
C LYS A 227 -12.91 -23.71 4.01
N ASN A 228 -13.78 -23.49 4.99
CA ASN A 228 -15.02 -24.24 5.16
C ASN A 228 -16.18 -23.63 4.37
N HIS A 229 -16.05 -22.36 3.99
CA HIS A 229 -17.06 -21.60 3.24
C HIS A 229 -16.61 -21.29 1.82
N GLN A 230 -16.09 -22.30 1.11
CA GLN A 230 -15.61 -22.14 -0.27
C GLN A 230 -16.66 -22.54 -1.31
N PRO A 231 -16.99 -21.62 -2.25
CA PRO A 231 -17.80 -21.96 -3.40
C PRO A 231 -17.09 -22.97 -4.32
N PRO A 232 -17.82 -23.83 -5.04
CA PRO A 232 -19.29 -23.95 -5.07
C PRO A 232 -19.87 -24.86 -3.97
N GLY A 233 -19.02 -25.45 -3.11
CA GLY A 233 -19.46 -26.42 -2.10
C GLY A 233 -20.22 -25.78 -0.93
N SER A 234 -19.82 -24.57 -0.53
CA SER A 234 -20.48 -23.78 0.50
C SER A 234 -20.47 -22.30 0.10
N LEU A 235 -21.52 -21.56 0.48
CA LEU A 235 -21.60 -20.13 0.27
C LEU A 235 -21.05 -19.40 1.50
N PHE A 236 -20.40 -18.26 1.28
CA PHE A 236 -20.02 -17.36 2.37
C PHE A 236 -21.00 -16.20 2.44
N THR A 237 -21.21 -15.67 3.63
CA THR A 237 -22.17 -14.61 3.96
C THR A 237 -21.47 -13.43 4.65
N TRP A 238 -22.19 -12.32 4.78
CA TRP A 238 -21.73 -11.15 5.50
C TRP A 238 -21.79 -11.39 7.02
N VAL A 239 -20.66 -11.16 7.70
CA VAL A 239 -20.53 -11.22 9.17
C VAL A 239 -20.26 -9.85 9.79
N GLY A 240 -20.18 -8.80 8.96
CA GLY A 240 -19.93 -7.44 9.42
C GLY A 240 -18.56 -7.31 10.09
N LEU A 241 -18.52 -6.88 11.35
CA LEU A 241 -17.28 -6.56 12.07
C LEU A 241 -16.73 -7.73 12.91
N GLU A 242 -17.29 -8.94 12.76
CA GLU A 242 -16.90 -10.08 13.59
C GLU A 242 -15.42 -10.44 13.48
N ASN A 243 -14.86 -10.48 12.26
CA ASN A 243 -13.43 -10.77 12.05
C ASN A 243 -12.51 -9.74 12.76
N PHE A 244 -12.88 -8.45 12.72
CA PHE A 244 -12.16 -7.40 13.43
C PHE A 244 -12.27 -7.56 14.95
N ARG A 245 -13.46 -7.92 15.45
CA ARG A 245 -13.68 -8.19 16.87
C ARG A 245 -12.82 -9.36 17.35
N ASN A 246 -12.74 -10.43 16.58
CA ASN A 246 -11.96 -11.63 16.90
C ASN A 246 -10.45 -11.33 16.97
N ILE A 247 -9.94 -10.46 16.09
CA ILE A 247 -8.53 -10.06 16.07
C ILE A 247 -8.19 -9.01 17.15
N LEU A 248 -9.08 -8.07 17.45
CA LEU A 248 -8.77 -6.93 18.32
C LEU A 248 -9.21 -7.10 19.78
N SER A 249 -10.32 -7.77 20.04
CA SER A 249 -11.00 -7.74 21.35
C SER A 249 -11.08 -9.10 22.07
N GLY A 250 -10.73 -10.20 21.40
CA GLY A 250 -10.77 -11.54 22.00
C GLY A 250 -9.67 -11.80 23.04
N ARG A 251 -9.93 -12.73 23.98
CA ARG A 251 -8.88 -13.44 24.74
C ARG A 251 -8.37 -14.68 24.00
N ASP A 252 -8.89 -14.93 22.80
CA ASP A 252 -8.58 -16.09 21.98
C ASP A 252 -7.20 -16.01 21.33
N VAL A 253 -6.76 -17.16 20.82
CA VAL A 253 -5.47 -17.36 20.15
C VAL A 253 -5.24 -16.33 19.03
N LEU A 254 -6.28 -15.95 18.28
CA LEU A 254 -6.18 -14.96 17.19
C LEU A 254 -5.71 -13.58 17.67
N ALA A 255 -6.31 -13.05 18.75
CA ALA A 255 -5.94 -11.75 19.28
C ALA A 255 -4.53 -11.76 19.89
N THR A 256 -4.16 -12.86 20.56
CA THR A 256 -2.80 -13.08 21.08
C THR A 256 -1.78 -13.14 19.94
N THR A 257 -2.11 -13.87 18.86
CA THR A 257 -1.27 -13.96 17.65
C THR A 257 -1.08 -12.60 17.02
N PHE A 258 -2.18 -11.87 16.77
CA PHE A 258 -2.11 -10.55 16.15
C PHE A 258 -1.26 -9.58 16.96
N LYS A 259 -1.44 -9.51 18.29
CA LYS A 259 -0.61 -8.66 19.16
C LYS A 259 0.86 -9.06 19.13
N GLY A 260 1.16 -10.35 19.18
CA GLY A 260 2.53 -10.87 19.14
C GLY A 260 3.24 -10.60 17.81
N VAL A 261 2.58 -10.91 16.70
CA VAL A 261 3.08 -10.69 15.34
C VAL A 261 3.18 -9.19 15.03
N LEU A 262 2.21 -8.37 15.46
CA LEU A 262 2.27 -6.91 15.33
C LEU A 262 3.47 -6.34 16.10
N ALA A 263 3.65 -6.73 17.37
CA ALA A 263 4.77 -6.27 18.18
C ALA A 263 6.10 -6.62 17.52
N TRP A 264 6.26 -7.86 17.06
CA TRP A 264 7.45 -8.28 16.31
C TRP A 264 7.60 -7.50 14.99
N THR A 265 6.53 -7.28 14.23
CA THR A 265 6.58 -6.52 12.97
C THR A 265 7.09 -5.09 13.18
N ILE A 266 6.67 -4.42 14.26
CA ILE A 266 7.15 -3.09 14.61
C ILE A 266 8.61 -3.13 15.07
N ILE A 267 8.98 -4.08 15.94
CA ILE A 267 10.37 -4.27 16.38
C ILE A 267 11.27 -4.50 15.15
N TRP A 268 10.90 -5.43 14.29
CA TRP A 268 11.55 -5.72 13.02
C TRP A 268 11.70 -4.46 12.18
N ALA A 269 10.62 -3.72 11.91
CA ALA A 269 10.66 -2.54 11.06
C ALA A 269 11.60 -1.46 11.63
N ILE A 270 11.62 -1.27 12.95
CA ILE A 270 12.54 -0.34 13.62
C ILE A 270 13.99 -0.82 13.43
N PHE A 271 14.31 -2.06 13.80
CA PHE A 271 15.68 -2.56 13.73
C PHE A 271 16.17 -2.65 12.29
N ALA A 272 15.38 -3.18 11.37
CA ALA A 272 15.70 -3.28 9.95
C ALA A 272 15.95 -1.89 9.34
N THR A 273 15.15 -0.89 9.65
CA THR A 273 15.34 0.47 9.09
C THR A 273 16.54 1.16 9.74
N PHE A 274 16.62 1.14 11.07
CA PHE A 274 17.66 1.83 11.82
C PHE A 274 19.04 1.25 11.56
N SER A 275 19.19 -0.08 11.64
CA SER A 275 20.49 -0.73 11.46
C SER A 275 21.01 -0.56 10.04
N ASN A 276 20.20 -0.83 9.01
CA ASN A 276 20.61 -0.63 7.61
C ASN A 276 20.99 0.81 7.32
N TYR A 277 20.22 1.77 7.85
CA TYR A 277 20.50 3.18 7.64
C TYR A 277 21.81 3.63 8.28
N ILE A 278 21.98 3.35 9.57
CA ILE A 278 23.17 3.75 10.31
C ILE A 278 24.42 3.03 9.80
N LEU A 279 24.36 1.71 9.63
CA LEU A 279 25.51 0.94 9.16
C LEU A 279 25.84 1.26 7.70
N GLY A 280 24.85 1.45 6.84
CA GLY A 280 25.04 1.91 5.45
C GLY A 280 25.71 3.29 5.38
N MET A 281 25.25 4.24 6.19
CA MET A 281 25.87 5.57 6.26
C MET A 281 27.30 5.51 6.81
N LEU A 282 27.54 4.76 7.89
CA LEU A 282 28.88 4.60 8.45
C LEU A 282 29.83 3.98 7.42
N LEU A 283 29.38 2.96 6.70
CA LEU A 283 30.16 2.34 5.64
C LEU A 283 30.44 3.33 4.49
N ALA A 284 29.45 4.11 4.07
CA ALA A 284 29.62 5.16 3.08
C ALA A 284 30.67 6.20 3.54
N LEU A 285 30.59 6.65 4.80
CA LEU A 285 31.57 7.57 5.38
C LEU A 285 32.98 6.98 5.41
N MET A 286 33.10 5.70 5.78
CA MET A 286 34.39 5.00 5.81
C MET A 286 35.01 4.93 4.42
N ILE A 287 34.27 4.49 3.40
CA ILE A 287 34.77 4.37 2.02
C ILE A 287 35.14 5.74 1.44
N ASN A 288 34.36 6.79 1.75
CA ASN A 288 34.57 8.12 1.18
C ASN A 288 35.61 8.96 1.93
N LYS A 289 36.07 8.54 3.12
CA LYS A 289 37.08 9.25 3.92
C LYS A 289 38.35 9.54 3.11
N LYS A 290 38.93 10.74 3.32
CA LYS A 290 40.24 11.11 2.77
C LYS A 290 41.30 10.13 3.31
N GLY A 291 42.11 9.54 2.43
CA GLY A 291 43.18 8.59 2.77
C GLY A 291 42.88 7.11 2.48
N ILE A 292 41.62 6.73 2.21
CA ILE A 292 41.30 5.36 1.79
C ILE A 292 41.71 5.14 0.33
N LYS A 293 42.58 4.14 0.11
CA LYS A 293 42.98 3.66 -1.22
C LYS A 293 41.99 2.60 -1.73
N PHE A 294 41.94 2.42 -3.05
CA PHE A 294 41.09 1.42 -3.71
C PHE A 294 39.59 1.54 -3.39
N LYS A 295 39.05 2.76 -3.34
CA LYS A 295 37.63 3.01 -3.03
C LYS A 295 36.66 2.22 -3.94
N SER A 296 37.02 2.07 -5.22
CA SER A 296 36.24 1.27 -6.17
C SER A 296 36.17 -0.20 -5.76
N MET A 297 37.29 -0.82 -5.37
CA MET A 297 37.32 -2.20 -4.90
C MET A 297 36.43 -2.41 -3.67
N TRP A 298 36.55 -1.55 -2.65
CA TRP A 298 35.70 -1.65 -1.45
C TRP A 298 34.22 -1.53 -1.78
N ARG A 299 33.85 -0.56 -2.63
CA ARG A 299 32.47 -0.40 -3.09
C ARG A 299 31.99 -1.65 -3.82
N THR A 300 32.79 -2.22 -4.71
CA THR A 300 32.45 -3.45 -5.45
C THR A 300 32.25 -4.64 -4.51
N ILE A 301 33.13 -4.84 -3.52
CA ILE A 301 33.01 -5.94 -2.54
C ILE A 301 31.69 -5.87 -1.78
N PHE A 302 31.25 -4.70 -1.35
CA PHE A 302 29.98 -4.59 -0.63
C PHE A 302 28.76 -4.61 -1.56
N VAL A 303 28.88 -4.08 -2.77
CA VAL A 303 27.77 -4.08 -3.75
C VAL A 303 27.53 -5.46 -4.36
N ILE A 304 28.52 -6.37 -4.35
CA ILE A 304 28.34 -7.71 -4.90
C ILE A 304 27.21 -8.49 -4.22
N THR A 305 26.94 -8.21 -2.94
CA THR A 305 25.87 -8.88 -2.18
C THR A 305 24.47 -8.50 -2.68
N ILE A 306 24.35 -7.36 -3.36
CA ILE A 306 23.10 -6.90 -4.01
C ILE A 306 23.12 -7.09 -5.54
N ALA A 307 24.27 -7.47 -6.12
CA ALA A 307 24.37 -7.86 -7.52
C ALA A 307 23.76 -9.24 -7.77
N VAL A 308 23.84 -10.13 -6.77
CA VAL A 308 23.13 -11.41 -6.77
C VAL A 308 21.65 -11.17 -6.44
N PRO A 309 20.70 -11.79 -7.17
CA PRO A 309 19.28 -11.67 -6.85
C PRO A 309 19.00 -12.04 -5.39
N GLN A 310 18.28 -11.16 -4.68
CA GLN A 310 18.06 -11.27 -3.24
C GLN A 310 17.48 -12.63 -2.82
N PHE A 311 16.59 -13.22 -3.64
CA PHE A 311 15.97 -14.49 -3.29
C PHE A 311 16.96 -15.66 -3.26
N VAL A 312 17.94 -15.69 -4.18
CA VAL A 312 19.00 -16.72 -4.21
C VAL A 312 19.83 -16.63 -2.94
N THR A 313 20.23 -15.41 -2.60
CA THR A 313 21.02 -15.08 -1.43
C THR A 313 20.33 -15.51 -0.12
N LEU A 314 19.03 -15.23 0.03
CA LEU A 314 18.27 -15.58 1.23
C LEU A 314 18.04 -17.09 1.36
N LEU A 315 17.72 -17.78 0.27
CA LEU A 315 17.54 -19.23 0.26
C LEU A 315 18.85 -19.97 0.58
N LEU A 316 19.97 -19.50 0.03
CA LEU A 316 21.29 -20.04 0.36
C LEU A 316 21.59 -19.85 1.85
N MET A 317 21.37 -18.65 2.39
CA MET A 317 21.57 -18.37 3.81
C MET A 317 20.67 -19.24 4.70
N SER A 318 19.42 -19.48 4.31
CA SER A 318 18.51 -20.40 5.02
C SER A 318 19.12 -21.80 5.14
N ARG A 319 19.69 -22.33 4.05
CA ARG A 319 20.35 -23.65 4.05
C ARG A 319 21.65 -23.67 4.86
N LEU A 320 22.44 -22.60 4.81
CA LEU A 320 23.70 -22.50 5.56
C LEU A 320 23.47 -22.42 7.07
N LEU A 321 22.38 -21.75 7.48
CA LEU A 321 21.98 -21.51 8.87
C LEU A 321 21.03 -22.58 9.43
N ASP A 322 20.73 -23.62 8.66
CA ASP A 322 20.00 -24.78 9.17
C ASP A 322 20.75 -25.45 10.33
N ASP A 323 20.05 -26.20 11.19
CA ASP A 323 20.66 -26.90 12.32
C ASP A 323 21.77 -27.87 11.87
N ARG A 324 21.67 -28.43 10.65
CA ARG A 324 22.71 -29.26 10.01
C ARG A 324 23.48 -28.53 8.91
N GLY A 325 23.33 -27.21 8.82
CA GLY A 325 23.94 -26.36 7.81
C GLY A 325 25.44 -26.19 8.00
N ALA A 326 26.09 -25.67 6.95
CA ALA A 326 27.55 -25.51 6.92
C ALA A 326 28.08 -24.59 8.03
N VAL A 327 27.29 -23.61 8.50
CA VAL A 327 27.72 -22.72 9.59
C VAL A 327 27.87 -23.51 10.90
N ASN A 328 26.91 -24.37 11.23
CA ASN A 328 26.99 -25.21 12.41
C ASN A 328 28.10 -26.28 12.31
N ILE A 329 28.34 -26.81 11.12
CA ILE A 329 29.48 -27.71 10.86
C ILE A 329 30.81 -26.98 11.13
N LEU A 330 30.96 -25.75 10.64
CA LEU A 330 32.15 -24.94 10.86
C LEU A 330 32.35 -24.58 12.35
N LEU A 331 31.26 -24.22 13.05
CA LEU A 331 31.30 -23.98 14.49
C LEU A 331 31.76 -25.23 15.25
N GLY A 332 31.31 -26.42 14.85
CA GLY A 332 31.78 -27.70 15.39
C GLY A 332 33.29 -27.90 15.23
N TYR A 333 33.86 -27.58 14.07
CA TYR A 333 35.32 -27.63 13.86
C TYR A 333 36.09 -26.62 14.72
N LEU A 334 35.47 -25.50 15.09
CA LEU A 334 36.04 -24.49 15.99
C LEU A 334 35.84 -24.82 17.48
N GLY A 335 35.31 -26.00 17.80
CA GLY A 335 35.05 -26.44 19.17
C GLY A 335 33.82 -25.77 19.82
N MET A 336 32.99 -25.09 19.04
CA MET A 336 31.73 -24.49 19.51
C MET A 336 30.55 -25.45 19.30
N GLY A 337 29.59 -25.44 20.22
CA GLY A 337 28.35 -26.21 20.07
C GLY A 337 27.44 -25.69 18.95
N PRO A 338 26.51 -26.52 18.43
CA PRO A 338 25.60 -26.08 17.38
C PRO A 338 24.64 -24.99 17.88
N VAL A 339 24.43 -23.98 17.05
CA VAL A 339 23.53 -22.85 17.31
C VAL A 339 22.23 -23.03 16.52
N LYS A 340 21.10 -22.91 17.23
CA LYS A 340 19.75 -23.03 16.67
C LYS A 340 19.32 -21.73 15.97
N PHE A 341 19.99 -21.40 14.87
CA PHE A 341 19.83 -20.10 14.20
C PHE A 341 18.40 -19.80 13.77
N LEU A 342 17.65 -20.80 13.29
CA LEU A 342 16.28 -20.62 12.77
C LEU A 342 15.21 -21.35 13.59
N THR A 343 15.62 -22.24 14.51
CA THR A 343 14.73 -23.12 15.28
C THR A 343 14.51 -22.65 16.72
N ASP A 344 15.39 -21.81 17.28
CA ASP A 344 15.12 -21.08 18.53
C ASP A 344 14.51 -19.71 18.24
N ALA A 345 13.46 -19.33 18.98
CA ALA A 345 12.69 -18.13 18.66
C ALA A 345 13.48 -16.81 18.84
N ALA A 346 14.31 -16.71 19.88
CA ALA A 346 15.06 -15.49 20.15
C ALA A 346 16.24 -15.39 19.18
N ILE A 347 16.95 -16.49 18.96
CA ILE A 347 18.07 -16.55 18.02
C ILE A 347 17.57 -16.35 16.59
N ALA A 348 16.43 -16.91 16.19
CA ALA A 348 15.82 -16.69 14.87
C ALA A 348 15.55 -15.21 14.61
N ARG A 349 14.97 -14.49 15.59
CA ARG A 349 14.73 -13.05 15.49
C ARG A 349 16.01 -12.25 15.30
N VAL A 350 17.08 -12.59 16.02
CA VAL A 350 18.40 -11.95 15.85
C VAL A 350 18.98 -12.29 14.48
N THR A 351 18.93 -13.56 14.08
CA THR A 351 19.46 -14.08 12.82
C THR A 351 18.83 -13.38 11.63
N VAL A 352 17.49 -13.25 11.59
CA VAL A 352 16.81 -12.56 10.47
C VAL A 352 17.22 -11.09 10.39
N ILE A 353 17.45 -10.40 11.52
CA ILE A 353 17.93 -9.01 11.54
C ILE A 353 19.36 -8.93 10.98
N VAL A 354 20.25 -9.83 11.41
CA VAL A 354 21.65 -9.86 10.97
C VAL A 354 21.75 -10.12 9.47
N VAL A 355 21.00 -11.09 8.94
CA VAL A 355 20.98 -11.37 7.50
C VAL A 355 20.39 -10.19 6.73
N ASN A 356 19.36 -9.54 7.27
CA ASN A 356 18.78 -8.33 6.67
C ASN A 356 19.77 -7.15 6.63
N ILE A 357 20.60 -7.00 7.65
CA ILE A 357 21.69 -6.01 7.65
C ILE A 357 22.66 -6.30 6.50
N TRP A 358 23.06 -7.56 6.33
CA TRP A 358 24.02 -7.94 5.31
C TRP A 358 23.51 -7.69 3.88
N VAL A 359 22.24 -7.96 3.59
CA VAL A 359 21.65 -7.65 2.27
C VAL A 359 21.21 -6.19 2.11
N GLY A 360 20.89 -5.49 3.19
CA GLY A 360 20.30 -4.14 3.14
C GLY A 360 21.30 -2.97 3.23
N VAL A 361 22.41 -3.16 3.96
CA VAL A 361 23.46 -2.13 4.14
C VAL A 361 24.03 -1.62 2.81
N PRO A 362 24.32 -2.46 1.80
CA PRO A 362 24.88 -1.98 0.53
C PRO A 362 23.96 -1.02 -0.22
N TYR A 363 22.64 -1.27 -0.24
CA TYR A 363 21.67 -0.34 -0.84
C TYR A 363 21.73 1.03 -0.16
N THR A 364 21.74 1.03 1.18
CA THR A 364 21.79 2.28 1.94
C THR A 364 23.15 2.98 1.79
N MET A 365 24.25 2.24 1.71
CA MET A 365 25.59 2.77 1.46
C MET A 365 25.66 3.51 0.11
N LEU A 366 25.05 2.96 -0.95
CA LEU A 366 25.01 3.62 -2.26
C LEU A 366 24.22 4.94 -2.22
N ILE A 367 23.02 4.92 -1.64
CA ILE A 367 22.16 6.11 -1.55
C ILE A 367 22.83 7.19 -0.69
N THR A 368 23.34 6.82 0.48
CA THR A 368 23.97 7.77 1.41
C THR A 368 25.28 8.33 0.86
N THR A 369 26.05 7.57 0.06
CA THR A 369 27.24 8.09 -0.63
C THR A 369 26.90 9.28 -1.53
N GLY A 370 25.81 9.19 -2.31
CA GLY A 370 25.36 10.29 -3.17
C GLY A 370 25.01 11.56 -2.39
N ILE A 371 24.29 11.39 -1.27
CA ILE A 371 23.83 12.51 -0.44
C ILE A 371 24.99 13.15 0.35
N LEU A 372 25.92 12.33 0.86
CA LEU A 372 27.10 12.82 1.60
C LEU A 372 27.98 13.75 0.75
N MET A 373 28.02 13.55 -0.56
CA MET A 373 28.77 14.43 -1.49
C MET A 373 28.15 15.82 -1.63
N ASN A 374 26.88 16.00 -1.25
CA ASN A 374 26.18 17.29 -1.33
C ASN A 374 26.33 18.15 -0.07
N ILE A 375 26.98 17.64 0.99
CA ILE A 375 27.22 18.41 2.21
C ILE A 375 28.36 19.42 1.93
N PRO A 376 28.14 20.74 2.10
CA PRO A 376 29.18 21.73 1.84
C PRO A 376 30.46 21.47 2.65
N ALA A 377 31.61 21.49 1.98
CA ALA A 377 32.90 21.21 2.61
C ALA A 377 33.25 22.22 3.71
N GLU A 378 32.80 23.46 3.58
CA GLU A 378 33.00 24.57 4.52
C GLU A 378 32.48 24.28 5.93
N LEU A 379 31.40 23.48 6.05
CA LEU A 379 30.89 23.03 7.35
C LEU A 379 31.90 22.13 8.07
N TYR A 380 32.59 21.27 7.32
CA TYR A 380 33.62 20.38 7.85
C TYR A 380 34.92 21.13 8.17
N GLU A 381 35.26 22.14 7.37
CA GLU A 381 36.46 22.98 7.58
C GLU A 381 36.29 23.88 8.79
N SER A 382 35.16 24.57 8.90
CA SER A 382 34.80 25.36 10.10
C SER A 382 34.84 24.52 11.36
N ALA A 383 34.28 23.30 11.32
CA ALA A 383 34.31 22.38 12.46
C ALA A 383 35.73 21.96 12.86
N ARG A 384 36.64 21.80 11.87
CA ARG A 384 38.04 21.47 12.15
C ARG A 384 38.79 22.66 12.77
N ILE A 385 38.49 23.89 12.33
CA ILE A 385 39.02 25.12 12.95
C ILE A 385 38.57 25.22 14.42
N ASP A 386 37.31 24.86 14.71
CA ASP A 386 36.75 24.79 16.06
C ASP A 386 37.22 23.58 16.91
N GLY A 387 38.19 22.80 16.41
CA GLY A 387 38.73 21.64 17.12
C GLY A 387 37.76 20.46 17.26
N ALA A 388 36.70 20.38 16.43
CA ALA A 388 35.75 19.28 16.50
C ALA A 388 36.36 17.98 15.93
N GLY A 389 36.50 16.97 16.81
CA GLY A 389 36.91 15.62 16.40
C GLY A 389 35.84 14.86 15.60
N PRO A 390 36.19 13.71 14.98
CA PRO A 390 35.32 12.98 14.05
C PRO A 390 33.93 12.62 14.61
N TYR A 391 33.87 12.25 15.89
CA TYR A 391 32.59 11.93 16.56
C TYR A 391 31.68 13.16 16.70
N LYS A 392 32.26 14.33 17.04
CA LYS A 392 31.51 15.59 17.17
C LYS A 392 31.04 16.05 15.79
N THR A 393 31.90 15.98 14.78
CA THR A 393 31.56 16.28 13.38
C THR A 393 30.43 15.37 12.87
N PHE A 394 30.49 14.06 13.14
CA PHE A 394 29.43 13.13 12.74
C PHE A 394 28.09 13.47 13.42
N THR A 395 28.09 13.57 14.75
CA THR A 395 26.85 13.75 15.53
C THR A 395 26.22 15.14 15.42
N LYS A 396 27.02 16.17 15.12
CA LYS A 396 26.55 17.57 15.06
C LYS A 396 26.34 18.12 13.66
N ILE A 397 27.02 17.58 12.66
CA ILE A 397 26.95 18.08 11.28
C ILE A 397 26.37 17.00 10.37
N THR A 398 27.07 15.87 10.25
CA THR A 398 26.73 14.86 9.24
C THR A 398 25.39 14.21 9.50
N LEU A 399 25.19 13.60 10.68
CA LEU A 399 23.98 12.87 11.01
C LEU A 399 22.73 13.77 11.00
N PRO A 400 22.72 14.99 11.59
CA PRO A 400 21.57 15.88 11.51
C PRO A 400 21.23 16.29 10.08
N TYR A 401 22.24 16.62 9.25
CA TYR A 401 22.03 16.96 7.84
C TYR A 401 21.46 15.78 7.06
N MET A 402 22.06 14.59 7.22
CA MET A 402 21.61 13.37 6.57
C MET A 402 20.17 13.04 6.95
N LEU A 403 19.84 13.03 8.25
CA LEU A 403 18.47 12.78 8.70
C LEU A 403 17.47 13.78 8.12
N PHE A 404 17.84 15.06 7.99
CA PHE A 404 16.98 16.07 7.39
C PHE A 404 16.64 15.74 5.92
N VAL A 405 17.66 15.41 5.12
CA VAL A 405 17.50 15.11 3.69
C VAL A 405 16.85 13.74 3.47
N THR A 406 17.20 12.73 4.26
CA THR A 406 16.73 11.35 4.06
C THR A 406 15.45 11.01 4.81
N THR A 407 14.81 11.95 5.52
CA THR A 407 13.58 11.64 6.27
C THR A 407 12.49 11.02 5.37
N PRO A 408 12.18 11.55 4.17
CA PRO A 408 11.19 10.92 3.28
C PRO A 408 11.57 9.49 2.90
N TYR A 409 12.85 9.26 2.57
CA TYR A 409 13.38 7.92 2.29
C TYR A 409 13.23 6.97 3.49
N LEU A 410 13.54 7.44 4.71
CA LEU A 410 13.40 6.65 5.93
C LEU A 410 11.95 6.26 6.23
N ILE A 411 10.99 7.14 5.94
CA ILE A 411 9.56 6.82 6.06
C ILE A 411 9.19 5.70 5.10
N THR A 412 9.55 5.84 3.82
CA THR A 412 9.30 4.80 2.82
C THR A 412 9.96 3.48 3.19
N GLN A 413 11.21 3.52 3.67
CA GLN A 413 11.95 2.32 4.07
C GLN A 413 11.32 1.65 5.30
N PHE A 414 10.83 2.43 6.26
CA PHE A 414 10.13 1.90 7.43
C PHE A 414 8.84 1.17 7.04
N VAL A 415 8.02 1.78 6.17
CA VAL A 415 6.79 1.16 5.63
C VAL A 415 7.10 -0.08 4.79
N SER A 416 8.17 -0.02 4.00
CA SER A 416 8.66 -1.17 3.24
C SER A 416 9.09 -2.31 4.17
N ASN A 417 9.69 -2.00 5.32
CA ASN A 417 10.12 -3.02 6.28
C ASN A 417 8.97 -3.67 7.06
N ILE A 418 7.87 -2.95 7.31
CA ILE A 418 6.62 -3.54 7.83
C ILE A 418 6.10 -4.64 6.88
N ASN A 419 6.27 -4.42 5.58
CA ASN A 419 5.80 -5.30 4.50
C ASN A 419 6.92 -6.17 3.90
N ASN A 420 8.02 -6.41 4.64
CA ASN A 420 9.18 -7.14 4.10
C ASN A 420 8.96 -8.64 4.08
N PHE A 421 8.11 -9.07 3.14
CA PHE A 421 7.75 -10.45 2.93
C PHE A 421 8.96 -11.33 2.58
N ASN A 422 9.76 -10.89 1.60
CA ASN A 422 10.81 -11.72 1.00
C ASN A 422 11.85 -12.20 2.01
N VAL A 423 12.35 -11.31 2.88
CA VAL A 423 13.40 -11.67 3.84
C VAL A 423 12.90 -12.76 4.79
N ILE A 424 11.72 -12.60 5.37
CA ILE A 424 11.20 -13.55 6.35
C ILE A 424 10.73 -14.84 5.68
N PHE A 425 10.02 -14.75 4.56
CA PHE A 425 9.49 -15.92 3.86
C PHE A 425 10.61 -16.84 3.34
N LEU A 426 11.66 -16.27 2.74
CA LEU A 426 12.73 -17.05 2.12
C LEU A 426 13.81 -17.50 3.11
N LEU A 427 14.03 -16.77 4.21
CA LEU A 427 15.06 -17.10 5.19
C LEU A 427 14.56 -18.07 6.26
N SER A 428 13.48 -17.71 6.97
CA SER A 428 12.96 -18.50 8.09
C SER A 428 11.63 -19.18 7.77
N GLY A 429 10.90 -18.73 6.75
CA GLY A 429 9.52 -19.15 6.52
C GLY A 429 8.58 -18.76 7.67
N GLY A 430 8.98 -17.79 8.50
CA GLY A 430 8.26 -17.38 9.71
C GLY A 430 8.54 -18.23 10.97
N ASN A 431 9.37 -19.27 10.86
CA ASN A 431 9.70 -20.19 11.96
C ASN A 431 10.51 -19.54 13.11
N PRO A 432 10.60 -20.21 14.27
CA PRO A 432 9.93 -21.47 14.65
C PRO A 432 8.41 -21.30 14.83
N LEU A 433 7.66 -22.38 14.62
CA LEU A 433 6.22 -22.42 14.91
C LEU A 433 5.97 -22.19 16.40
N ALA A 434 4.84 -21.56 16.69
CA ALA A 434 4.43 -21.16 18.02
C ALA A 434 3.13 -21.88 18.37
N LEU A 435 3.12 -22.72 19.41
CA LEU A 435 1.90 -23.42 19.86
C LEU A 435 0.82 -22.46 20.37
N ASP A 436 1.24 -21.28 20.84
CA ASP A 436 0.39 -20.20 21.33
C ASP A 436 -0.13 -19.28 20.23
N TYR A 437 0.28 -19.47 18.96
CA TYR A 437 -0.17 -18.67 17.82
C TYR A 437 -1.02 -19.48 16.84
N TYR A 438 -2.00 -18.81 16.24
CA TYR A 438 -2.85 -19.37 15.20
C TYR A 438 -2.15 -19.28 13.84
N GLN A 439 -1.64 -20.41 13.36
CA GLN A 439 -1.06 -20.53 12.01
C GLN A 439 0.06 -19.52 11.71
N ALA A 440 0.79 -19.11 12.75
CA ALA A 440 1.93 -18.20 12.66
C ALA A 440 3.13 -18.74 13.45
N GLY A 441 4.33 -18.36 13.06
CA GLY A 441 5.55 -18.61 13.80
C GLY A 441 6.11 -17.34 14.46
N LYS A 442 7.23 -17.49 15.18
CA LYS A 442 7.79 -16.43 16.03
C LYS A 442 8.53 -15.34 15.26
N THR A 443 8.90 -15.57 13.99
CA THR A 443 9.53 -14.55 13.12
C THR A 443 8.59 -14.00 12.06
N ASP A 444 7.36 -14.52 11.95
CA ASP A 444 6.37 -14.00 11.00
C ASP A 444 6.10 -12.52 11.21
N LEU A 445 6.08 -11.77 10.10
CA LEU A 445 5.50 -10.43 10.06
C LEU A 445 4.01 -10.53 9.75
N LEU A 446 3.26 -9.45 9.97
CA LEU A 446 1.85 -9.43 9.59
C LEU A 446 1.64 -9.83 8.11
N VAL A 447 2.54 -9.41 7.21
CA VAL A 447 2.46 -9.74 5.78
C VAL A 447 2.74 -11.22 5.49
N THR A 448 3.67 -11.87 6.20
CA THR A 448 3.96 -13.29 5.99
C THR A 448 2.89 -14.17 6.63
N TRP A 449 2.32 -13.75 7.76
CA TRP A 449 1.16 -14.41 8.35
C TRP A 449 -0.08 -14.29 7.45
N LEU A 450 -0.35 -13.10 6.88
CA LEU A 450 -1.41 -12.88 5.89
C LEU A 450 -1.26 -13.84 4.69
N TYR A 451 -0.04 -13.97 4.17
CA TYR A 451 0.25 -14.90 3.08
C TYR A 451 -0.06 -16.35 3.46
N LYS A 452 0.38 -16.81 4.64
CA LYS A 452 0.08 -18.17 5.12
C LYS A 452 -1.42 -18.41 5.22
N LEU A 453 -2.15 -17.48 5.82
CA LEU A 453 -3.61 -17.58 5.93
C LEU A 453 -4.28 -17.66 4.55
N THR A 454 -3.75 -16.94 3.55
CA THR A 454 -4.30 -16.96 2.18
C THR A 454 -3.96 -18.24 1.42
N VAL A 455 -2.69 -18.64 1.41
CA VAL A 455 -2.16 -19.67 0.50
C VAL A 455 -2.16 -21.06 1.14
N ASN A 456 -1.80 -21.16 2.42
CA ASN A 456 -1.65 -22.45 3.10
C ASN A 456 -2.95 -22.88 3.80
N TYR A 457 -3.69 -21.94 4.39
CA TYR A 457 -4.87 -22.24 5.21
C TYR A 457 -6.19 -21.85 4.57
N GLN A 458 -6.15 -20.95 3.58
CA GLN A 458 -7.31 -20.44 2.84
C GLN A 458 -8.35 -19.69 3.70
N ASP A 459 -7.89 -19.06 4.78
CA ASP A 459 -8.67 -18.16 5.65
C ASP A 459 -8.66 -16.73 5.08
N TYR A 460 -9.34 -16.53 3.95
CA TYR A 460 -9.31 -15.28 3.18
C TYR A 460 -9.91 -14.09 3.94
N ASN A 461 -10.94 -14.32 4.76
CA ASN A 461 -11.54 -13.33 5.66
C ASN A 461 -10.54 -12.78 6.68
N LEU A 462 -9.82 -13.66 7.38
CA LEU A 462 -8.79 -13.28 8.35
C LEU A 462 -7.61 -12.59 7.67
N ALA A 463 -7.12 -13.15 6.56
CA ALA A 463 -6.06 -12.54 5.77
C ALA A 463 -6.41 -11.12 5.30
N SER A 464 -7.63 -10.92 4.79
CA SER A 464 -8.12 -9.62 4.35
C SER A 464 -8.23 -8.62 5.51
N THR A 465 -8.67 -9.09 6.68
CA THR A 465 -8.74 -8.27 7.90
C THR A 465 -7.34 -7.81 8.33
N ILE A 466 -6.36 -8.71 8.31
CA ILE A 466 -4.95 -8.38 8.61
C ILE A 466 -4.40 -7.40 7.55
N GLY A 467 -4.75 -7.57 6.27
CA GLY A 467 -4.36 -6.66 5.19
C GLY A 467 -4.83 -5.22 5.44
N ILE A 468 -6.08 -5.05 5.87
CA ILE A 468 -6.61 -3.74 6.28
C ILE A 468 -5.83 -3.19 7.48
N MET A 469 -5.53 -4.01 8.48
CA MET A 469 -4.76 -3.58 9.65
C MET A 469 -3.34 -3.13 9.27
N ILE A 470 -2.65 -3.87 8.41
CA ILE A 470 -1.33 -3.49 7.87
C ILE A 470 -1.41 -2.12 7.18
N PHE A 471 -2.44 -1.90 6.35
CA PHE A 471 -2.66 -0.62 5.67
C PHE A 471 -2.87 0.52 6.68
N VAL A 472 -3.78 0.35 7.65
CA VAL A 472 -4.08 1.37 8.67
C VAL A 472 -2.84 1.71 9.49
N ILE A 473 -2.06 0.70 9.92
CA ILE A 473 -0.84 0.90 10.70
C ILE A 473 0.23 1.63 9.87
N SER A 474 0.42 1.20 8.62
CA SER A 474 1.40 1.81 7.71
C SER A 474 1.04 3.26 7.38
N ALA A 475 -0.24 3.54 7.10
CA ALA A 475 -0.74 4.88 6.83
C ALA A 475 -0.61 5.79 8.07
N ALA A 476 -1.00 5.30 9.25
CA ALA A 476 -0.85 6.03 10.50
C ALA A 476 0.62 6.37 10.78
N ALA A 477 1.51 5.37 10.74
CA ALA A 477 2.94 5.55 10.97
C ALA A 477 3.55 6.56 9.99
N SER A 478 3.26 6.41 8.69
CA SER A 478 3.73 7.34 7.65
C SER A 478 3.32 8.77 7.93
N LEU A 479 2.04 8.98 8.22
CA LEU A 479 1.50 10.31 8.43
C LEU A 479 2.04 10.96 9.71
N ILE A 480 2.16 10.19 10.80
CA ILE A 480 2.72 10.68 12.06
C ILE A 480 4.17 11.13 11.87
N VAL A 481 5.00 10.31 11.21
CA VAL A 481 6.40 10.64 10.99
C VAL A 481 6.53 11.81 10.01
N TYR A 482 5.75 11.81 8.92
CA TYR A 482 5.74 12.90 7.95
C TYR A 482 5.39 14.25 8.60
N ASN A 483 4.27 14.33 9.33
CA ASN A 483 3.80 15.55 9.99
C ASN A 483 4.70 16.00 11.16
N SER A 484 5.48 15.09 11.75
CA SER A 484 6.41 15.43 12.83
C SER A 484 7.81 15.78 12.33
N SER A 485 8.15 15.43 11.08
CA SER A 485 9.47 15.66 10.51
C SER A 485 9.78 17.15 10.34
N SER A 486 11.03 17.52 10.64
CA SER A 486 11.54 18.85 10.33
C SER A 486 11.70 19.09 8.83
N SER A 487 11.92 18.02 8.06
CA SER A 487 12.01 18.03 6.60
C SER A 487 10.73 18.62 6.00
N ALA A 488 9.55 18.07 6.34
CA ALA A 488 8.27 18.58 5.85
C ALA A 488 7.90 19.99 6.38
N LYS A 489 8.42 20.39 7.56
CA LYS A 489 8.12 21.70 8.16
C LYS A 489 9.04 22.83 7.71
N LYS A 490 10.22 22.51 7.21
CA LYS A 490 11.29 23.47 6.87
C LYS A 490 11.81 23.30 5.45
N GLU A 491 11.01 22.70 4.58
CA GLU A 491 11.36 22.44 3.17
C GLU A 491 11.76 23.73 2.45
N GLY A 492 11.07 24.85 2.73
CA GLY A 492 11.40 26.17 2.18
C GLY A 492 12.58 26.91 2.82
N MET A 493 13.34 26.30 3.74
CA MET A 493 14.55 26.90 4.34
C MET A 493 15.85 26.46 3.64
N PHE A 494 15.77 25.51 2.70
CA PHE A 494 16.92 24.89 2.02
C PHE A 494 16.76 24.82 0.49
N GLN A 495 15.65 25.33 -0.06
CA GLN A 495 15.53 25.74 -1.46
C GLN A 495 15.97 27.20 -1.56
#